data_AF-A0ABD5TIP6-F1
#
_entry.id   AF-A0ABD5TIP6-F1
#
_cell.length_a   1.000
_cell.length_b   1.000
_cell.length_c   1.000
_cell.angle_alpha   90.00
_cell.angle_beta   90.00
_cell.angle_gamma   90.00
#
_symmetry.space_group_name_H-M   'P 1'
#
loop_
_entity.id
_entity.type
_entity.pdbx_description
1 polymer ?
#
loop_
_entity_poly.entity_id
_entity_poly.type
_entity_poly.pdbx_seq_one_letter_code
_entity_poly.pdbx_strand_id
1 'polypeptide(L)'
;MSNSHNRRRFIQLAGTGAAASIAGCSDLNSFGSSQDEGNGEDYGSSERIGATVTPSEDEMEKFQEEAEEMDQSELMEEQTKLIEDAAEDFEGYAEENDISIEESEKEYGLFIVEGSAEALIEAMLEGPIGQLMTGDRYDQTIQQYEQQQQMQEAQSSGEETEESSEDDADENESE
;
A
#
# COMPACT_ATOMS: atom_id res chain seq x y z
N MET A 1 41.18 -39.66 41.47
CA MET A 1 40.23 -38.93 40.61
C MET A 1 39.49 -39.96 39.80
N SER A 2 38.24 -40.25 40.18
CA SER A 2 37.43 -41.33 39.58
C SER A 2 36.38 -40.75 38.65
N ASN A 3 36.33 -41.34 37.47
CA ASN A 3 35.52 -41.05 36.29
C ASN A 3 34.03 -41.39 36.51
N SER A 4 33.09 -40.60 35.96
CA SER A 4 31.76 -41.13 35.60
C SER A 4 31.08 -40.29 34.52
N HIS A 5 30.86 -40.96 33.38
CA HIS A 5 30.07 -40.55 32.23
C HIS A 5 28.54 -40.53 32.52
N ASN A 6 27.85 -39.53 31.95
CA ASN A 6 26.62 -39.60 31.12
C ASN A 6 25.37 -40.39 31.61
N ARG A 7 24.18 -39.74 31.61
CA ARG A 7 22.93 -40.11 30.88
C ARG A 7 21.60 -39.82 31.63
N ARG A 8 20.59 -39.40 30.84
CA ARG A 8 19.10 -39.31 31.05
C ARG A 8 18.60 -38.02 31.71
N ARG A 9 17.88 -37.07 31.07
CA ARG A 9 16.78 -37.00 30.07
C ARG A 9 15.37 -37.23 30.69
N PHE A 10 14.48 -36.24 30.46
CA PHE A 10 13.01 -36.15 30.68
C PHE A 10 12.55 -35.95 32.14
N ILE A 11 11.58 -35.08 32.46
CA ILE A 11 10.16 -35.14 32.07
C ILE A 11 9.47 -33.75 32.13
N GLN A 12 8.72 -33.46 31.05
CA GLN A 12 7.42 -32.77 30.90
C GLN A 12 6.99 -31.73 31.96
N LEU A 13 6.71 -30.51 31.50
CA LEU A 13 5.85 -29.57 32.21
C LEU A 13 4.64 -29.20 31.33
N ALA A 14 3.67 -30.12 31.27
CA ALA A 14 2.31 -29.81 30.85
C ALA A 14 1.62 -29.12 32.04
N GLY A 15 1.44 -27.80 31.95
CA GLY A 15 0.80 -26.99 32.97
C GLY A 15 -0.25 -26.09 32.32
N THR A 16 -1.41 -26.66 32.01
CA THR A 16 -2.60 -25.91 31.60
C THR A 16 -3.16 -25.11 32.77
N GLY A 17 -3.37 -23.81 32.58
CA GLY A 17 -4.55 -23.12 33.09
C GLY A 17 -4.34 -21.99 34.09
N ALA A 18 -4.54 -20.75 33.62
CA ALA A 18 -5.42 -19.78 34.28
C ALA A 18 -5.86 -18.74 33.24
N ALA A 19 -7.11 -18.84 32.81
CA ALA A 19 -7.76 -17.87 31.94
C ALA A 19 -7.95 -16.55 32.68
N ALA A 20 -7.35 -15.48 32.18
CA ALA A 20 -7.69 -14.12 32.58
C ALA A 20 -8.93 -13.66 31.81
N SER A 21 -9.90 -13.14 32.55
CA SER A 21 -11.22 -12.77 32.06
C SER A 21 -11.18 -11.62 31.05
N ILE A 22 -11.99 -11.80 30.02
CA ILE A 22 -12.21 -10.92 28.89
C ILE A 22 -12.99 -9.70 29.37
N ALA A 23 -12.36 -8.53 29.34
CA ALA A 23 -13.04 -7.25 29.22
C ALA A 23 -12.33 -6.47 28.11
N GLY A 24 -12.91 -6.50 26.91
CA GLY A 24 -12.69 -5.53 25.83
C GLY A 24 -11.27 -5.34 25.32
N CYS A 25 -10.75 -6.29 24.54
CA CYS A 25 -9.74 -6.03 23.51
C CYS A 25 -10.02 -6.99 22.36
N SER A 26 -10.82 -6.53 21.41
CA SER A 26 -11.07 -7.22 20.15
C SER A 26 -9.84 -7.12 19.24
N ASP A 27 -8.69 -7.67 19.65
CA ASP A 27 -7.49 -7.63 18.79
C ASP A 27 -6.40 -8.68 19.10
N LEU A 28 -6.75 -9.78 19.79
CA LEU A 28 -5.78 -10.85 20.08
C LEU A 28 -6.26 -12.26 19.70
N ASN A 29 -7.33 -12.38 18.90
CA ASN A 29 -7.81 -13.67 18.39
C ASN A 29 -7.21 -14.05 17.02
N SER A 30 -6.24 -13.30 16.49
CA SER A 30 -5.54 -13.66 15.24
C SER A 30 -4.21 -14.41 15.45
N PHE A 31 -3.74 -14.58 16.70
CA PHE A 31 -2.39 -15.15 16.95
C PHE A 31 -2.39 -16.55 17.58
N GLY A 32 -3.46 -17.33 17.42
CA GLY A 32 -3.60 -18.57 18.19
C GLY A 32 -4.50 -19.64 17.60
N SER A 33 -4.38 -19.95 16.31
CA SER A 33 -4.83 -21.24 15.74
C SER A 33 -4.23 -21.44 14.35
N SER A 34 -2.99 -21.95 14.30
CA SER A 34 -2.40 -22.68 13.15
C SER A 34 -1.03 -23.21 13.58
N GLN A 35 -1.04 -24.32 14.33
CA GLN A 35 0.08 -25.24 14.26
C GLN A 35 -0.31 -26.24 13.16
N ASP A 36 -0.01 -25.86 11.92
CA ASP A 36 0.08 -26.79 10.79
C ASP A 36 1.55 -26.87 10.39
N GLU A 37 1.93 -28.10 10.08
CA GLU A 37 3.29 -28.56 9.89
C GLU A 37 3.84 -28.07 8.55
N GLY A 38 5.01 -27.41 8.57
CA GLY A 38 5.84 -27.26 7.38
C GLY A 38 5.29 -26.33 6.31
N ASN A 39 5.42 -25.03 6.53
CA ASN A 39 5.58 -24.10 5.42
C ASN A 39 6.57 -23.05 5.89
N GLY A 40 7.85 -23.23 5.52
CA GLY A 40 8.73 -22.07 5.47
C GLY A 40 7.99 -21.09 4.58
N GLU A 41 7.71 -19.91 5.12
CA GLU A 41 6.99 -18.82 4.47
C GLU A 41 7.28 -18.92 2.98
N ASP A 42 6.30 -19.44 2.24
CA ASP A 42 6.33 -19.39 0.80
C ASP A 42 6.23 -17.89 0.56
N TYR A 43 7.40 -17.24 0.49
CA TYR A 43 7.59 -16.03 -0.29
C TYR A 43 7.27 -16.48 -1.70
N GLY A 44 5.96 -16.67 -1.94
CA GLY A 44 5.40 -17.10 -3.20
C GLY A 44 6.06 -16.19 -4.20
N SER A 45 6.82 -16.80 -5.10
CA SER A 45 7.64 -16.10 -6.07
C SER A 45 6.72 -15.30 -6.99
N SER A 46 6.23 -14.15 -6.55
CA SER A 46 6.13 -13.01 -7.43
C SER A 46 7.58 -12.63 -7.69
N GLU A 47 8.12 -13.19 -8.77
CA GLU A 47 9.44 -12.86 -9.33
C GLU A 47 9.54 -11.36 -9.71
N ARG A 48 8.42 -10.63 -9.61
CA ARG A 48 8.26 -9.20 -9.79
C ARG A 48 8.51 -8.44 -8.49
N ILE A 49 9.39 -7.45 -8.54
CA ILE A 49 9.67 -6.53 -7.44
C ILE A 49 8.91 -5.24 -7.70
N GLY A 50 8.03 -4.87 -6.77
CA GLY A 50 7.37 -3.57 -6.79
C GLY A 50 8.20 -2.51 -6.08
N ALA A 51 8.16 -1.27 -6.56
CA ALA A 51 8.80 -0.11 -5.95
C ALA A 51 7.79 1.04 -5.83
N THR A 52 7.87 1.80 -4.74
CA THR A 52 7.23 3.11 -4.64
C THR A 52 8.30 4.19 -4.74
N VAL A 53 8.05 5.19 -5.58
CA VAL A 53 8.83 6.43 -5.55
C VAL A 53 8.12 7.43 -4.66
N THR A 54 8.90 8.24 -3.98
CA THR A 54 8.39 9.36 -3.18
C THR A 54 9.12 10.62 -3.58
N PRO A 55 8.44 11.77 -3.61
CA PRO A 55 9.10 13.05 -3.83
C PRO A 55 10.21 13.29 -2.81
N SER A 56 11.19 14.10 -3.18
CA SER A 56 12.32 14.41 -2.30
C SER A 56 11.86 15.17 -1.04
N GLU A 57 12.68 15.13 0.01
CA GLU A 57 12.37 15.85 1.26
C GLU A 57 12.22 17.36 1.04
N ASP A 58 13.08 17.95 0.18
CA ASP A 58 13.03 19.37 -0.18
C ASP A 58 11.74 19.73 -0.91
N GLU A 59 11.28 18.88 -1.83
CA GLU A 59 10.02 19.07 -2.55
C GLU A 59 8.81 18.92 -1.63
N MET A 60 8.84 17.94 -0.74
CA MET A 60 7.79 17.75 0.26
C MET A 60 7.72 18.90 1.27
N GLU A 61 8.85 19.49 1.65
CA GLU A 61 8.88 20.68 2.50
C GLU A 61 8.28 21.88 1.76
N LYS A 62 8.69 22.11 0.51
CA LYS A 62 8.15 23.17 -0.33
C LYS A 62 6.65 23.03 -0.55
N PHE A 63 6.18 21.82 -0.88
CA PHE A 63 4.76 21.50 -1.03
C PHE A 63 3.98 21.79 0.26
N GLN A 64 4.52 21.46 1.44
CA GLN A 64 3.86 21.74 2.72
C GLN A 64 3.71 23.25 3.00
N GLU A 65 4.71 24.06 2.65
CA GLU A 65 4.61 25.52 2.77
C GLU A 65 3.54 26.08 1.82
N GLU A 66 3.50 25.62 0.57
CA GLU A 66 2.54 26.08 -0.44
C GLU A 66 1.12 25.56 -0.17
N ALA A 67 1.00 24.38 0.44
CA ALA A 67 -0.26 23.73 0.75
C ALA A 67 -1.14 24.53 1.73
N GLU A 68 -0.56 25.40 2.56
CA GLU A 68 -1.32 26.24 3.49
C GLU A 68 -2.19 27.29 2.77
N GLU A 69 -1.87 27.62 1.52
CA GLU A 69 -2.54 28.66 0.73
C GLU A 69 -3.45 28.10 -0.39
N MET A 70 -3.43 26.78 -0.62
CA MET A 70 -4.15 26.12 -1.71
C MET A 70 -5.55 25.62 -1.31
N ASP A 71 -6.49 25.67 -2.26
CA ASP A 71 -7.79 25.02 -2.12
C ASP A 71 -7.67 23.49 -2.28
N GLN A 72 -8.67 22.74 -1.79
CA GLN A 72 -8.63 21.27 -1.77
C GLN A 72 -8.41 20.63 -3.15
N SER A 73 -8.97 21.20 -4.22
CA SER A 73 -8.77 20.69 -5.57
C SER A 73 -7.36 20.94 -6.08
N GLU A 74 -6.81 22.12 -5.79
CA GLU A 74 -5.43 22.47 -6.18
C GLU A 74 -4.43 21.61 -5.43
N LEU A 75 -4.66 21.34 -4.14
CA LEU A 75 -3.84 20.44 -3.34
C LEU A 75 -3.74 19.02 -3.93
N MET A 76 -4.87 18.47 -4.42
CA MET A 76 -4.88 17.15 -5.04
C MET A 76 -4.12 17.15 -6.36
N GLU A 77 -4.35 18.15 -7.21
CA GLU A 77 -3.67 18.28 -8.50
C GLU A 77 -2.16 18.44 -8.33
N GLU A 78 -1.73 19.33 -7.43
CA GLU A 78 -0.32 19.60 -7.15
C GLU A 78 0.36 18.36 -6.53
N GLN A 79 -0.33 17.63 -5.66
CA GLN A 79 0.18 16.38 -5.10
C GLN A 79 0.40 15.30 -6.17
N THR A 80 -0.58 15.09 -7.06
CA THR A 80 -0.44 14.12 -8.14
C THR A 80 0.74 14.48 -9.03
N LYS A 81 0.85 15.75 -9.40
CA LYS A 81 1.95 16.23 -10.23
C LYS A 81 3.31 16.02 -9.56
N LEU A 82 3.41 16.26 -8.26
CA LEU A 82 4.65 16.03 -7.52
C LEU A 82 5.08 14.56 -7.54
N ILE A 83 4.11 13.64 -7.46
CA ILE A 83 4.37 12.20 -7.58
C ILE A 83 4.80 11.85 -9.01
N GLU A 84 4.16 12.43 -10.03
CA GLU A 84 4.53 12.22 -11.43
C GLU A 84 5.95 12.74 -11.73
N ASP A 85 6.32 13.91 -11.22
CA ASP A 85 7.67 14.48 -11.36
C ASP A 85 8.72 13.54 -10.72
N ALA A 86 8.45 13.04 -9.51
CA ALA A 86 9.32 12.06 -8.85
C ALA A 86 9.41 10.72 -9.62
N ALA A 87 8.33 10.33 -10.29
CA ALA A 87 8.30 9.15 -11.16
C ALA A 87 9.15 9.34 -12.41
N GLU A 88 9.14 10.52 -13.03
CA GLU A 88 10.03 10.85 -14.16
C GLU A 88 11.51 10.87 -13.75
N ASP A 89 11.83 11.43 -12.58
CA ASP A 89 13.19 11.42 -12.03
C ASP A 89 13.69 9.98 -11.80
N PHE A 90 12.82 9.09 -11.31
CA PHE A 90 13.16 7.68 -11.17
C PHE A 90 13.41 6.98 -12.50
N GLU A 91 12.64 7.26 -13.55
CA GLU A 91 12.91 6.69 -14.88
C GLU A 91 14.30 7.10 -15.38
N GLY A 92 14.66 8.36 -15.22
CA GLY A 92 16.02 8.85 -15.55
C GLY A 92 17.09 8.15 -14.72
N TYR A 93 16.88 8.01 -13.42
CA TYR A 93 17.79 7.28 -12.53
C TYR A 93 17.95 5.81 -12.94
N ALA A 94 16.85 5.13 -13.29
CA ALA A 94 16.84 3.72 -13.63
C ALA A 94 17.64 3.44 -14.92
N GLU A 95 17.51 4.30 -15.93
CA GLU A 95 18.29 4.23 -17.17
C GLU A 95 19.80 4.33 -16.93
N GLU A 96 20.24 5.09 -15.93
CA GLU A 96 21.66 5.29 -15.61
C GLU A 96 22.25 4.21 -14.70
N ASN A 97 21.42 3.48 -13.94
CA ASN A 97 21.86 2.60 -12.85
C ASN A 97 21.52 1.11 -13.05
N ASP A 98 21.39 0.66 -14.30
CA ASP A 98 21.11 -0.75 -14.66
C ASP A 98 19.83 -1.31 -13.98
N ILE A 99 18.79 -0.49 -13.87
CA ILE A 99 17.45 -0.89 -13.40
C ILE A 99 16.49 -0.85 -14.59
N SER A 100 15.83 -1.96 -14.88
CA SER A 100 14.76 -2.07 -15.88
C SER A 100 13.41 -1.78 -15.23
N ILE A 101 12.57 -1.02 -15.91
CA ILE A 101 11.18 -0.77 -15.53
C ILE A 101 10.30 -1.61 -16.44
N GLU A 102 9.58 -2.57 -15.86
CA GLU A 102 8.68 -3.47 -16.60
C GLU A 102 7.26 -2.92 -16.66
N GLU A 103 6.79 -2.31 -15.57
CA GLU A 103 5.46 -1.70 -15.45
C GLU A 103 5.56 -0.40 -14.64
N SER A 104 4.72 0.59 -14.96
CA SER A 104 4.72 1.90 -14.31
C SER A 104 3.30 2.47 -14.19
N GLU A 105 2.91 2.85 -12.98
CA GLU A 105 1.72 3.66 -12.69
C GLU A 105 2.18 4.99 -12.07
N LYS A 106 2.53 5.94 -12.93
CA LYS A 106 3.19 7.20 -12.54
C LYS A 106 2.32 8.09 -11.66
N GLU A 107 1.01 8.11 -11.91
CA GLU A 107 0.02 8.85 -11.08
C GLU A 107 0.08 8.44 -9.60
N TYR A 108 0.51 7.20 -9.33
CA TYR A 108 0.63 6.66 -7.96
C TYR A 108 2.08 6.45 -7.52
N GLY A 109 3.06 6.80 -8.36
CA GLY A 109 4.48 6.56 -8.09
C GLY A 109 4.80 5.07 -7.90
N LEU A 110 4.10 4.17 -8.60
CA LEU A 110 4.30 2.73 -8.46
C LEU A 110 4.99 2.15 -9.70
N PHE A 111 5.94 1.25 -9.46
CA PHE A 111 6.69 0.59 -10.54
C PHE A 111 6.88 -0.90 -10.26
N ILE A 112 6.91 -1.71 -11.32
CA ILE A 112 7.55 -3.02 -11.30
C ILE A 112 8.94 -2.89 -11.92
N VAL A 113 9.95 -3.31 -11.17
CA VAL A 113 11.35 -3.11 -11.52
C VAL A 113 12.13 -4.43 -11.52
N GLU A 114 13.12 -4.52 -12.39
CA GLU A 114 14.12 -5.58 -12.40
C GLU A 114 15.51 -4.97 -12.32
N GLY A 115 16.40 -5.58 -11.55
CA GLY A 115 17.75 -5.08 -11.39
C GLY A 115 18.57 -5.96 -10.48
N SER A 116 19.87 -5.65 -10.38
CA SER A 116 20.69 -6.29 -9.36
C SER A 116 20.22 -5.87 -7.97
N ALA A 117 20.33 -6.76 -6.98
CA ALA A 117 20.00 -6.42 -5.60
C ALA A 117 20.83 -5.24 -5.07
N GLU A 118 22.06 -5.08 -5.56
CA GLU A 118 22.94 -3.95 -5.21
C GLU A 118 22.37 -2.63 -5.75
N ALA A 119 22.00 -2.59 -7.04
CA ALA A 119 21.41 -1.41 -7.67
C ALA A 119 20.08 -1.01 -7.00
N LEU A 120 19.20 -1.98 -6.69
CA LEU A 120 17.92 -1.69 -6.04
C LEU A 120 18.10 -1.18 -4.60
N ILE A 121 19.09 -1.70 -3.86
CA ILE A 121 19.40 -1.21 -2.51
C ILE A 121 20.03 0.19 -2.57
N GLU A 122 20.93 0.44 -3.52
CA GLU A 122 21.51 1.77 -3.74
C GLU A 122 20.42 2.80 -4.07
N ALA A 123 19.50 2.44 -4.95
CA ALA A 123 18.33 3.25 -5.30
C ALA A 123 17.40 3.55 -4.11
N MET A 124 17.37 2.68 -3.09
CA MET A 124 16.62 2.95 -1.84
C MET A 124 17.37 3.86 -0.87
N LEU A 125 18.71 3.81 -0.87
CA LEU A 125 19.54 4.52 0.10
C LEU A 125 19.85 5.95 -0.36
N GLU A 126 20.11 6.11 -1.65
CA GLU A 126 20.59 7.36 -2.24
C GLU A 126 19.72 7.82 -3.42
N GLY A 127 18.82 6.95 -3.89
CA GLY A 127 17.92 7.24 -5.00
C GLY A 127 16.48 7.57 -4.57
N PRO A 128 15.56 7.63 -5.54
CA PRO A 128 14.18 8.06 -5.31
C PRO A 128 13.24 6.93 -4.85
N ILE A 129 13.73 5.69 -4.64
CA ILE A 129 12.89 4.58 -4.17
C ILE A 129 12.67 4.72 -2.67
N GLY A 130 11.43 5.02 -2.27
CA GLY A 130 11.03 5.07 -0.86
C GLY A 130 10.79 3.69 -0.24
N GLN A 131 10.27 2.73 -1.02
CA GLN A 131 9.96 1.39 -0.54
C GLN A 131 10.01 0.35 -1.66
N LEU A 132 10.52 -0.85 -1.33
CA LEU A 132 10.35 -2.05 -2.14
C LEU A 132 9.25 -2.95 -1.56
N MET A 133 8.52 -3.62 -2.44
CA MET A 133 7.44 -4.54 -2.09
C MET A 133 7.39 -5.74 -3.05
N THR A 134 6.60 -6.74 -2.69
CA THR A 134 6.32 -7.88 -3.57
C THR A 134 5.37 -7.47 -4.70
N GLY A 135 5.43 -8.15 -5.85
CA GLY A 135 4.51 -7.92 -6.95
C GLY A 135 3.04 -8.07 -6.55
N ASP A 136 2.70 -9.03 -5.69
CA ASP A 136 1.33 -9.18 -5.17
C ASP A 136 0.85 -7.92 -4.41
N ARG A 137 1.77 -7.24 -3.72
CA ARG A 137 1.44 -6.02 -2.97
C ARG A 137 1.31 -4.82 -3.89
N TYR A 138 2.08 -4.76 -4.97
CA TYR A 138 1.89 -3.77 -6.04
C TYR A 138 0.48 -3.87 -6.62
N ASP A 139 0.08 -5.08 -7.04
CA ASP A 139 -1.26 -5.31 -7.63
C ASP A 139 -2.39 -4.93 -6.65
N GLN A 140 -2.24 -5.28 -5.36
CA GLN A 140 -3.19 -4.90 -4.32
C GLN A 140 -3.27 -3.39 -4.09
N THR A 141 -2.15 -2.68 -4.26
CA THR A 141 -2.10 -1.23 -4.05
C THR A 141 -2.84 -0.50 -5.17
N ILE A 142 -2.63 -0.91 -6.43
CA ILE A 142 -3.36 -0.37 -7.58
C ILE A 142 -4.87 -0.56 -7.41
N GLN A 143 -5.30 -1.78 -7.06
CA GLN A 143 -6.73 -2.08 -6.86
C GLN A 143 -7.38 -1.19 -5.78
N GLN A 144 -6.63 -0.79 -4.76
CA GLN A 144 -7.12 0.14 -3.73
C GLN A 144 -7.28 1.56 -4.27
N TYR A 145 -6.36 2.04 -5.11
CA TYR A 145 -6.50 3.34 -5.77
C TYR A 145 -7.70 3.37 -6.72
N GLU A 146 -7.86 2.36 -7.56
CA GLU A 146 -9.00 2.24 -8.49
C GLU A 146 -10.34 2.21 -7.75
N GLN A 147 -10.41 1.54 -6.59
CA GLN A 147 -11.62 1.51 -5.78
C GLN A 147 -11.93 2.89 -5.18
N GLN A 148 -10.92 3.63 -4.73
CA GLN A 148 -11.10 4.99 -4.21
C GLN A 148 -11.58 5.96 -5.28
N GLN A 149 -11.02 5.91 -6.50
CA GLN A 149 -11.49 6.74 -7.61
C GLN A 149 -12.97 6.47 -7.93
N GLN A 150 -13.36 5.19 -8.06
CA GLN A 150 -14.74 4.84 -8.35
C GLN A 150 -15.72 5.33 -7.26
N MET A 151 -15.31 5.31 -5.99
CA MET A 151 -16.14 5.87 -4.92
C MET A 151 -16.27 7.39 -5.03
N GLN A 152 -15.19 8.10 -5.36
CA GLN A 152 -15.23 9.56 -5.59
C GLN A 152 -16.13 9.92 -6.77
N GLU A 153 -16.01 9.22 -7.91
CA GLU A 153 -16.85 9.44 -9.08
C GLU A 153 -18.33 9.16 -8.79
N ALA A 154 -18.63 8.08 -8.07
CA ALA A 154 -20.01 7.75 -7.67
C ALA A 154 -20.62 8.80 -6.72
N GLN A 155 -19.81 9.43 -5.86
CA GLN A 155 -20.25 10.52 -4.99
C GLN A 155 -20.47 11.81 -5.78
N SER A 156 -19.60 12.13 -6.75
CA SER A 156 -19.74 13.33 -7.58
C SER A 156 -20.90 13.23 -8.58
N SER A 157 -21.23 12.04 -9.09
CA SER A 157 -22.33 11.84 -10.05
C SER A 157 -23.72 11.77 -9.40
N GLY A 158 -23.80 11.75 -8.06
CA GLY A 158 -25.06 11.59 -7.32
C GLY A 158 -25.85 12.89 -7.07
N GLU A 159 -25.28 14.07 -7.36
CA GLU A 159 -25.89 15.37 -7.04
C GLU A 159 -26.65 16.04 -8.22
N GLU A 160 -26.73 15.42 -9.40
CA GLU A 160 -27.32 16.07 -10.60
C GLU A 160 -28.78 15.69 -10.94
N THR A 161 -29.57 15.07 -10.04
CA THR A 161 -30.94 14.57 -10.40
C THR A 161 -32.12 15.21 -9.66
N GLU A 162 -31.96 16.27 -8.86
CA GLU A 162 -33.11 16.92 -8.20
C GLU A 162 -33.31 18.40 -8.57
N GLU A 163 -33.24 18.77 -9.86
CA GLU A 163 -33.81 20.05 -10.31
C GLU A 163 -34.29 20.03 -11.78
N SER A 164 -35.36 19.30 -12.08
CA SER A 164 -36.24 19.59 -13.23
C SER A 164 -37.48 18.70 -13.21
N SER A 165 -38.54 19.14 -12.53
CA SER A 165 -39.94 18.76 -12.81
C SER A 165 -40.89 19.76 -12.12
N GLU A 166 -40.73 21.04 -12.42
CA GLU A 166 -41.87 21.96 -12.41
C GLU A 166 -42.12 22.37 -13.88
N ASP A 167 -43.40 22.38 -14.24
CA ASP A 167 -44.04 22.73 -15.51
C ASP A 167 -44.43 21.62 -16.52
N ASP A 168 -45.70 21.75 -16.94
CA ASP A 168 -46.46 21.09 -18.01
C ASP A 168 -47.14 19.72 -17.77
N ALA A 169 -48.39 19.75 -17.28
CA ALA A 169 -49.54 19.22 -18.02
C ALA A 169 -50.89 19.58 -17.37
N ASP A 170 -51.52 20.57 -17.99
CA ASP A 170 -52.94 20.92 -17.93
C ASP A 170 -53.88 19.75 -18.35
N GLU A 171 -55.16 19.88 -18.00
CA GLU A 171 -56.35 19.21 -18.58
C GLU A 171 -56.52 17.66 -18.52
N ASN A 172 -57.43 17.16 -17.68
CA ASN A 172 -58.63 16.43 -18.18
C ASN A 172 -59.74 16.23 -17.13
N GLU A 173 -60.95 16.18 -17.65
CA GLU A 173 -62.25 16.47 -17.07
C GLU A 173 -62.93 15.30 -16.34
N SER A 174 -63.90 15.68 -15.49
CA SER A 174 -65.22 15.06 -15.28
C SER A 174 -65.37 13.53 -15.21
N GLU A 175 -65.81 13.03 -14.04
CA GLU A 175 -66.95 12.09 -13.90
C GLU A 175 -67.67 12.29 -12.55
#